data_AF-A0A420YEX7-F1
#
_entry.id   AF-A0A420YEX7-F1
#
_cell.length_a   1.000
_cell.length_b   1.000
_cell.length_c   1.000
_cell.angle_alpha   90.00
_cell.angle_beta   90.00
_cell.angle_gamma   90.00
#
_symmetry.space_group_name_H-M   'P 1'
#
loop_
_entity.id
_entity.type
_entity.pdbx_description
1 polymer ?
#
loop_
_entity_poly.entity_id
_entity_poly.type
_entity_poly.pdbx_seq_one_letter_code
_entity_poly.pdbx_strand_id
1 'polypeptide(L)'
;MNQGSALHNNRLALHLHVSNLSSSTLGAMCDYTKNYYVYTSCLDPGAHFFRTSIDGSKKNACPKGPHERYIMIAGQCPLCG
;
A
#
# COMPACT_ATOMS: atom_id res chain seq x y z
N MET A 1 32.09 45.92 1.69
CA MET A 1 30.93 45.64 0.83
C MET A 1 30.21 44.46 1.48
N ASN A 2 29.22 44.68 2.36
CA ASN A 2 27.76 44.67 2.06
C ASN A 2 27.36 43.35 1.34
N GLN A 3 26.47 42.45 1.78
CA GLN A 3 25.30 42.35 2.69
C GLN A 3 25.08 40.82 2.94
N GLY A 4 24.26 40.26 3.82
CA GLY A 4 23.19 40.75 4.68
C GLY A 4 22.59 39.56 5.45
N SER A 5 21.97 39.87 6.57
CA SER A 5 21.27 38.97 7.48
C SER A 5 19.90 38.55 6.93
N ALA A 6 19.54 37.27 7.03
CA ALA A 6 18.13 36.84 7.08
C ALA A 6 18.03 35.45 7.74
N LEU A 7 17.37 35.42 8.91
CA LEU A 7 16.32 34.48 9.36
C LEU A 7 16.31 33.04 8.79
N HIS A 8 16.02 31.95 9.49
CA HIS A 8 15.66 31.62 10.86
C HIS A 8 15.37 30.09 10.76
N ASN A 9 15.87 29.29 11.70
CA ASN A 9 15.39 27.94 12.06
C ASN A 9 15.09 26.92 10.94
N ASN A 10 16.08 26.06 10.65
CA ASN A 10 15.84 24.81 9.94
C ASN A 10 15.45 23.68 10.90
N ARG A 11 14.14 23.38 10.90
CA ARG A 11 13.54 22.03 11.03
C ARG A 11 13.97 21.15 12.21
N LEU A 12 13.34 21.39 13.36
CA LEU A 12 12.78 20.29 14.16
C LEU A 12 11.52 19.79 13.43
N ALA A 13 11.61 18.67 12.71
CA ALA A 13 10.43 17.89 12.35
C ALA A 13 10.79 16.43 12.05
N LEU A 14 10.40 15.60 13.01
CA LEU A 14 10.02 14.20 12.87
C LEU A 14 11.13 13.16 12.69
N HIS A 15 11.64 12.74 13.85
CA HIS A 15 12.19 11.43 14.11
C HIS A 15 11.13 10.35 13.76
N LEU A 16 11.10 9.89 12.51
CA LEU A 16 10.26 8.76 12.11
C LEU A 16 11.08 7.48 12.34
N HIS A 17 10.78 6.76 13.42
CA HIS A 17 11.24 5.39 13.63
C HIS A 17 10.70 4.49 12.50
N VAL A 18 11.46 4.34 11.42
CA VAL A 18 11.29 3.24 10.47
C VAL A 18 11.93 2.00 11.09
N SER A 19 11.19 1.34 11.98
CA SER A 19 11.55 -0.01 12.43
C SER A 19 11.22 -0.99 11.29
N ASN A 20 12.19 -1.83 10.92
CA ASN A 20 12.12 -2.91 9.90
C ASN A 20 12.42 -2.55 8.43
N LEU A 21 13.61 -2.01 8.16
CA LEU A 21 14.30 -2.30 6.91
C LEU A 21 15.21 -3.52 7.11
N SER A 22 14.67 -4.74 7.01
CA SER A 22 15.48 -5.95 6.91
C SER A 22 16.00 -6.07 5.47
N SER A 23 17.31 -5.87 5.33
CA SER A 23 18.14 -6.00 4.13
C SER A 23 17.75 -7.13 3.17
N SER A 24 17.57 -6.79 1.89
CA SER A 24 18.08 -7.52 0.70
C SER A 24 17.82 -6.66 -0.54
N THR A 25 18.90 -6.12 -1.14
CA THR A 25 19.02 -5.64 -2.54
C THR A 25 17.82 -4.87 -3.14
N LEU A 26 17.95 -3.54 -3.27
CA LEU A 26 17.17 -2.63 -4.14
C LEU A 26 15.81 -3.21 -4.61
N GLY A 27 14.83 -3.11 -3.71
CA GLY A 27 13.61 -3.91 -3.70
C GLY A 27 12.82 -3.91 -5.00
N ALA A 28 12.87 -5.02 -5.72
CA ALA A 28 11.79 -5.38 -6.63
C ALA A 28 10.53 -5.56 -5.77
N MET A 29 9.54 -4.68 -5.95
CA MET A 29 8.22 -4.89 -5.37
C MET A 29 7.72 -6.25 -5.88
N CYS A 30 7.51 -7.20 -4.97
CA CYS A 30 6.96 -8.50 -5.33
C CYS A 30 5.62 -8.27 -6.04
N ASP A 31 5.53 -8.71 -7.29
CA ASP A 31 4.37 -8.47 -8.15
C ASP A 31 3.28 -9.53 -7.95
N TYR A 32 3.60 -10.66 -7.30
CA TYR A 32 2.66 -11.74 -7.02
C TYR A 32 1.62 -11.33 -5.97
N THR A 33 0.43 -10.95 -6.45
CA THR A 33 -0.62 -10.32 -5.65
C THR A 33 -1.95 -11.02 -5.88
N LYS A 34 -2.71 -11.23 -4.81
CA LYS A 34 -4.12 -11.61 -4.86
C LYS A 34 -4.98 -10.38 -4.62
N ASN A 35 -5.77 -10.03 -5.61
CA ASN A 35 -6.69 -8.90 -5.53
C ASN A 35 -8.07 -9.37 -5.12
N TYR A 36 -8.68 -8.66 -4.18
CA TYR A 36 -10.07 -8.79 -3.77
C TYR A 36 -10.82 -7.55 -4.23
N TYR A 37 -11.79 -7.71 -5.12
CA TYR A 37 -12.59 -6.60 -5.63
C TYR A 37 -13.82 -6.42 -4.76
N VAL A 38 -13.97 -5.22 -4.22
CA VAL A 38 -15.00 -4.88 -3.24
C VAL A 38 -15.71 -3.61 -3.69
N TYR A 39 -17.02 -3.52 -3.51
CA TYR A 39 -17.75 -2.28 -3.78
C TYR A 39 -17.46 -1.20 -2.74
N THR A 40 -17.39 0.08 -3.16
CA THR A 40 -17.13 1.23 -2.27
C THR A 40 -18.18 1.42 -1.17
N SER A 41 -19.40 0.95 -1.40
CA SER A 41 -20.51 0.96 -0.43
C SER A 41 -20.46 -0.17 0.60
N CYS A 42 -19.48 -1.06 0.50
CA CYS A 42 -19.41 -2.23 1.35
C CYS A 42 -19.02 -1.90 2.80
N LEU A 43 -19.84 -2.34 3.75
CA LEU A 43 -19.57 -2.18 5.18
C LEU A 43 -18.57 -3.21 5.73
N ASP A 44 -18.47 -4.39 5.09
CA ASP A 44 -17.50 -5.44 5.44
C ASP A 44 -16.72 -5.95 4.21
N PRO A 45 -15.64 -5.25 3.80
CA PRO A 45 -14.80 -5.65 2.68
C PRO A 45 -14.13 -7.03 2.82
N GLY A 46 -13.99 -7.54 4.06
CA GLY A 46 -13.37 -8.83 4.33
C GLY A 46 -14.25 -10.01 3.92
N ALA A 47 -15.58 -9.84 3.99
CA ALA A 47 -16.56 -10.88 3.67
C ALA A 47 -17.21 -10.73 2.29
N HIS A 48 -17.37 -9.49 1.78
CA HIS A 48 -18.21 -9.20 0.61
C HIS A 48 -17.42 -8.81 -0.65
N PHE A 49 -16.29 -9.46 -0.92
CA PHE A 49 -15.64 -9.34 -2.22
C PHE A 49 -16.45 -10.10 -3.28
N PHE A 50 -16.68 -9.49 -4.44
CA PHE A 50 -17.46 -10.10 -5.52
C PHE A 50 -16.58 -10.80 -6.56
N ARG A 51 -15.27 -10.53 -6.55
CA ARG A 51 -14.31 -11.13 -7.47
C ARG A 51 -12.93 -11.19 -6.83
N THR A 52 -12.16 -12.19 -7.24
CA THR A 52 -10.72 -12.24 -6.98
C THR A 52 -9.93 -12.38 -8.27
N SER A 53 -8.72 -11.82 -8.31
CA SER A 53 -7.73 -12.11 -9.37
C SER A 53 -6.35 -12.37 -8.76
N ILE A 54 -5.47 -12.97 -9.56
CA ILE A 54 -4.05 -13.10 -9.24
C ILE A 54 -3.27 -12.34 -10.31
N ASP A 55 -2.46 -11.38 -9.87
CA ASP A 55 -1.53 -10.64 -10.72
C ASP A 55 -0.09 -11.09 -10.45
N GLY A 56 0.80 -10.84 -11.42
CA GLY A 56 2.21 -11.18 -11.33
C GLY A 56 2.48 -12.68 -11.47
N SER A 57 3.64 -13.12 -10.99
CA SER A 57 4.11 -14.50 -11.17
C SER A 57 4.59 -15.14 -9.88
N LYS A 58 4.09 -16.35 -9.61
CA LYS A 58 4.55 -17.17 -8.49
C LYS A 58 6.04 -17.52 -8.58
N LYS A 59 6.63 -17.57 -9.79
CA LYS A 59 8.02 -17.99 -10.02
C LYS A 59 9.05 -17.08 -9.35
N ASN A 60 8.74 -15.78 -9.26
CA ASN A 60 9.59 -14.76 -8.65
C ASN A 60 8.96 -14.16 -7.38
N ALA A 61 7.94 -14.81 -6.84
CA ALA A 61 7.25 -14.34 -5.66
C ALA A 61 8.18 -14.41 -4.44
N CYS A 62 8.06 -13.42 -3.55
CA CYS A 62 8.70 -13.54 -2.25
C CYS A 62 8.05 -14.69 -1.43
N PRO A 63 8.74 -15.23 -0.41
CA PRO A 63 8.20 -16.34 0.40
C PRO A 63 6.91 -16.00 1.16
N LYS A 64 6.59 -14.70 1.30
CA LYS A 64 5.39 -14.20 1.99
C LYS A 64 4.22 -13.90 1.03
N GLY A 65 4.39 -14.13 -0.28
CA GLY A 65 3.34 -13.95 -1.27
C GLY A 65 2.37 -15.15 -1.35
N PRO A 66 1.22 -15.02 -2.04
CA PRO A 66 0.76 -13.82 -2.73
C PRO A 66 0.36 -12.72 -1.74
N HIS A 67 0.71 -11.47 -2.05
CA HIS A 67 0.30 -10.33 -1.24
C HIS A 67 -1.17 -10.03 -1.45
N GLU A 68 -1.90 -9.69 -0.39
CA GLU A 68 -3.31 -9.38 -0.51
C GLU A 68 -3.52 -7.89 -0.77
N ARG A 69 -4.41 -7.57 -1.72
CA ARG A 69 -4.81 -6.20 -2.03
C ARG A 69 -6.32 -6.12 -2.17
N TYR A 70 -6.92 -5.09 -1.59
CA TYR A 70 -8.32 -4.76 -1.80
C TYR A 70 -8.42 -3.68 -2.86
N ILE A 71 -9.19 -3.94 -3.92
CA ILE A 71 -9.48 -3.00 -5.00
C ILE A 71 -10.93 -2.55 -4.85
N MET A 72 -11.10 -1.30 -4.45
CA MET A 72 -12.42 -0.70 -4.28
C MET A 72 -12.97 -0.27 -5.65
N ILE A 73 -14.15 -0.77 -6.01
CA ILE A 73 -14.87 -0.46 -7.24
C ILE A 73 -16.13 0.32 -6.91
N ALA A 74 -16.40 1.39 -7.66
CA ALA A 74 -17.63 2.15 -7.48
C ALA A 74 -18.86 1.26 -7.72
N GLY A 75 -19.86 1.35 -6.85
CA GLY A 75 -21.12 0.63 -6.98
C GLY A 75 -21.76 0.25 -5.65
N GLN A 76 -22.90 -0.41 -5.73
CA GLN A 76 -23.62 -0.91 -4.56
C GLN A 76 -23.24 -2.37 -4.27
N CYS A 77 -22.86 -2.64 -3.03
CA CYS A 77 -22.66 -4.00 -2.56
C CYS A 77 -24.02 -4.68 -2.44
N PRO A 78 -24.30 -5.76 -3.22
CA PRO A 78 -25.61 -6.42 -3.18
C PRO A 78 -25.86 -7.17 -1.85
N LEU A 79 -24.83 -7.32 -1.02
CA LEU A 79 -24.91 -7.98 0.28
C LEU A 79 -25.10 -7.00 1.44
N CYS A 80 -24.85 -5.70 1.25
CA CYS A 80 -24.99 -4.70 2.32
C CYS A 80 -26.34 -3.95 2.30
N GLY A 81 -27.08 -4.00 1.19
CA GLY A 81 -28.36 -3.30 1.00
C GLY A 81 -28.23 -2.13 0.04
#